data_AF-A0AAE6NKP5-F1
#
_entry.id   AF-A0AAE6NKP5-F1
#
_cell.length_a   1.000
_cell.length_b   1.000
_cell.length_c   1.000
_cell.angle_alpha   90.00
_cell.angle_beta   90.00
_cell.angle_gamma   90.00
#
_symmetry.space_group_name_H-M   'P 1'
#
loop_
_entity.id
_entity.type
_entity.pdbx_description
1 polymer ?
#
loop_
_entity_poly.entity_id
_entity_poly.type
_entity_poly.pdbx_seq_one_letter_code
_entity_poly.pdbx_strand_id
1 'polypeptide(L)'
;MSKSLPPAEHLQAASEAVRRHNHAAMDGGYDSTPEASRAVIALVEMSARLQQAIDHMDGRVLRDLAAGLLSPDDGTVPGIHAYGAQAAFADARVALDELRGHLQEASSHLWHLGMVYEPEETEA
;
A
#
# COMPACT_ATOMS: atom_id res chain seq x y z
N MET A 1 -5.28 -20.93 -35.10
CA MET A 1 -4.43 -20.03 -34.30
C MET A 1 -5.35 -19.17 -33.46
N SER A 2 -5.34 -19.35 -32.13
CA SER A 2 -6.11 -18.49 -31.23
C SER A 2 -5.58 -17.07 -31.36
N LYS A 3 -6.42 -16.10 -31.72
CA LYS A 3 -6.03 -14.68 -31.66
C LYS A 3 -5.67 -14.40 -30.21
N SER A 4 -4.43 -13.98 -29.96
CA SER A 4 -4.04 -13.43 -28.67
C SER A 4 -4.99 -12.29 -28.35
N LEU A 5 -5.66 -12.34 -27.20
CA LEU A 5 -6.49 -11.23 -26.78
C LEU A 5 -5.56 -10.03 -26.51
N PRO A 6 -6.02 -8.80 -26.72
CA PRO A 6 -5.36 -7.62 -26.18
C PRO A 6 -5.13 -7.77 -24.67
N PRO A 7 -4.06 -7.17 -24.09
CA PRO A 7 -3.78 -7.26 -22.65
C PRO A 7 -4.96 -6.91 -21.75
N ALA A 8 -5.75 -5.90 -22.12
CA ALA A 8 -6.96 -5.49 -21.39
C ALA A 8 -8.05 -6.59 -21.38
N GLU A 9 -8.29 -7.24 -22.52
CA GLU A 9 -9.27 -8.33 -22.61
C GLU A 9 -8.81 -9.58 -21.85
N HIS A 10 -7.50 -9.84 -21.80
CA HIS A 10 -6.93 -10.89 -20.95
C HIS A 10 -7.15 -10.63 -19.46
N LEU A 11 -6.92 -9.40 -18.99
CA LEU A 11 -7.13 -9.01 -17.59
C LEU A 11 -8.61 -9.10 -17.20
N GLN A 12 -9.52 -8.64 -18.07
CA GLN A 12 -10.96 -8.74 -17.84
C GLN A 12 -11.41 -10.20 -17.75
N ALA A 13 -10.95 -11.06 -18.66
CA ALA A 13 -11.26 -12.49 -18.63
C ALA A 13 -10.74 -13.18 -17.37
N ALA A 14 -9.53 -12.82 -16.90
CA ALA A 14 -8.95 -13.35 -15.68
C ALA A 14 -9.73 -12.89 -14.43
N SER A 15 -10.09 -11.61 -14.36
CA SER A 15 -10.93 -11.05 -13.29
C SER A 15 -12.26 -11.79 -13.17
N GLU A 16 -12.92 -12.00 -14.32
CA GLU A 16 -14.21 -12.65 -14.39
C GLU A 16 -14.15 -14.15 -14.05
N ALA A 17 -13.05 -14.83 -14.42
CA ALA A 17 -12.82 -16.22 -14.06
C ALA A 17 -12.66 -16.38 -12.53
N VAL A 18 -11.89 -15.50 -11.89
CA VAL A 18 -11.66 -15.50 -10.44
C VAL A 18 -12.96 -15.20 -9.70
N ARG A 19 -13.72 -14.22 -10.17
CA ARG A 19 -15.05 -13.90 -9.62
C ARG A 19 -15.99 -15.10 -9.67
N ARG A 20 -16.11 -15.77 -10.82
CA ARG A 20 -16.96 -16.96 -10.97
C ARG A 20 -16.53 -18.10 -10.05
N HIS A 21 -15.22 -18.31 -9.90
CA HIS A 21 -14.69 -19.31 -8.98
C HIS A 21 -15.05 -18.99 -7.53
N ASN A 22 -14.87 -17.73 -7.10
CA ASN A 22 -15.23 -17.28 -5.76
C ASN A 22 -16.74 -17.45 -5.49
N HIS A 23 -17.60 -17.08 -6.45
CA HIS A 23 -19.05 -17.28 -6.32
C HIS A 23 -19.43 -18.75 -6.16
N ALA A 24 -18.85 -19.64 -6.98
CA ALA A 24 -19.10 -21.07 -6.89
C ALA A 24 -18.62 -21.67 -5.55
N ALA A 25 -17.53 -21.14 -4.98
CA ALA A 25 -17.07 -21.55 -3.66
C ALA A 25 -18.06 -21.15 -2.55
N MET A 26 -18.60 -19.92 -2.60
CA MET A 26 -19.62 -19.46 -1.66
C MET A 26 -20.90 -20.31 -1.75
N ASP A 27 -21.39 -20.60 -2.97
CA ASP A 27 -22.53 -21.51 -3.18
C ASP A 27 -22.26 -22.94 -2.67
N GLY A 28 -20.99 -23.35 -2.68
CA GLY A 28 -20.51 -24.63 -2.18
C GLY A 28 -20.36 -24.71 -0.65
N GLY A 29 -20.73 -23.66 0.09
CA GLY A 29 -20.73 -23.65 1.55
C GLY A 29 -19.46 -23.09 2.19
N TYR A 30 -18.62 -22.38 1.46
CA TYR A 30 -17.55 -21.58 2.05
C TYR A 30 -18.12 -20.30 2.68
N ASP A 31 -17.67 -19.96 3.89
CA ASP A 31 -18.13 -18.76 4.61
C ASP A 31 -17.56 -17.45 4.03
N SER A 32 -16.42 -17.51 3.34
CA SER A 32 -15.78 -16.36 2.70
C SER A 32 -14.78 -16.78 1.62
N THR A 33 -14.44 -15.86 0.73
CA THR A 33 -13.39 -16.02 -0.29
C THR A 33 -12.22 -15.10 -0.02
N PRO A 34 -10.95 -15.51 -0.25
CA PRO A 34 -9.81 -14.62 -0.11
C PRO A 34 -9.91 -13.40 -1.04
N GLU A 35 -9.63 -12.20 -0.52
CA GLU A 35 -9.66 -10.94 -1.25
C GLU A 35 -8.25 -10.33 -1.32
N ALA A 36 -7.47 -10.71 -2.34
CA ALA A 36 -6.11 -10.22 -2.51
C ALA A 36 -6.07 -8.70 -2.77
N SER A 37 -7.12 -8.17 -3.42
CA SER A 37 -7.32 -6.74 -3.63
C SER A 37 -7.39 -5.95 -2.32
N ARG A 38 -8.15 -6.45 -1.32
CA ARG A 38 -8.21 -5.81 0.00
C ARG A 38 -6.87 -5.80 0.70
N ALA A 39 -6.14 -6.91 0.64
CA ALA A 39 -4.83 -7.01 1.29
C ALA A 39 -3.82 -6.01 0.70
N VAL A 40 -3.75 -5.89 -0.63
CA VAL A 40 -2.80 -4.96 -1.27
C VAL A 40 -3.19 -3.50 -1.06
N ILE A 41 -4.49 -3.16 -1.05
CA ILE A 41 -4.97 -1.81 -0.72
C ILE A 41 -4.54 -1.44 0.70
N ALA A 42 -4.74 -2.34 1.68
CA ALA A 42 -4.33 -2.09 3.05
C ALA A 42 -2.82 -1.86 3.18
N LEU A 43 -2.00 -2.61 2.43
CA LEU A 43 -0.54 -2.40 2.40
C LEU A 43 -0.15 -1.04 1.83
N VAL A 44 -0.79 -0.60 0.74
CA VAL A 44 -0.57 0.74 0.15
C VAL A 44 -0.92 1.83 1.16
N GLU A 45 -2.06 1.72 1.84
CA GLU A 45 -2.47 2.68 2.87
C GLU A 45 -1.52 2.70 4.07
N MET A 46 -1.06 1.54 4.52
CA MET A 46 -0.09 1.42 5.61
C MET A 46 1.24 2.09 5.25
N SER A 47 1.73 1.89 4.02
CA SER A 47 2.95 2.55 3.52
C SER A 47 2.79 4.08 3.54
N ALA A 48 1.65 4.60 3.09
CA ALA A 48 1.37 6.04 3.12
C ALA A 48 1.32 6.61 4.55
N ARG A 49 0.71 5.88 5.50
CA ARG A 49 0.67 6.28 6.92
C ARG A 49 2.06 6.28 7.55
N LEU A 50 2.91 5.32 7.20
CA LEU A 50 4.28 5.26 7.70
C LEU A 50 5.11 6.46 7.21
N GLN A 51 4.93 6.86 5.95
CA GLN A 51 5.54 8.09 5.41
C GLN A 51 5.13 9.33 6.21
N GLN A 52 3.82 9.49 6.49
CA GLN A 52 3.33 10.61 7.32
C GLN A 52 3.91 10.61 8.73
N ALA A 53 4.09 9.44 9.34
CA ALA A 53 4.69 9.32 10.66
C ALA A 53 6.16 9.78 10.65
N ILE A 54 6.94 9.42 9.62
CA ILE A 54 8.31 9.87 9.44
C ILE A 54 8.38 11.39 9.29
N ASP A 55 7.51 11.97 8.47
CA ASP A 55 7.47 13.42 8.28
C ASP A 55 7.11 14.17 9.57
N HIS A 56 6.22 13.58 10.38
CA HIS A 56 5.90 14.12 11.70
C HIS A 56 7.09 14.05 12.67
N MET A 57 7.82 12.92 12.70
CA MET A 57 9.00 12.74 13.54
C MET A 57 10.14 13.69 13.15
N ASP A 58 10.43 13.84 11.86
CA ASP A 58 11.42 14.79 11.33
C ASP A 58 11.09 16.23 11.74
N GLY A 59 9.83 16.63 11.51
CA GLY A 59 9.35 17.95 11.92
C GLY A 59 9.44 18.19 13.43
N ARG A 60 9.24 17.16 14.26
CA ARG A 60 9.41 17.26 15.71
C ARG A 60 10.88 17.47 16.09
N VAL A 61 11.80 16.67 15.55
CA VAL A 61 13.24 16.81 15.82
C VAL A 61 13.73 18.23 15.49
N LEU A 62 13.31 18.76 14.35
CA LEU A 62 13.67 20.12 13.93
C LEU A 62 13.11 21.21 14.84
N ARG A 63 11.85 21.08 15.28
CA ARG A 63 11.25 22.02 16.23
C ARG A 63 11.94 21.97 17.59
N ASP A 64 12.23 20.77 18.09
CA ASP A 64 12.88 20.58 19.38
C ASP A 64 14.33 21.12 19.34
N LEU A 65 15.05 20.94 18.22
CA LEU A 65 16.36 21.55 18.00
C LEU A 65 16.30 23.07 18.00
N ALA A 66 15.38 23.66 17.22
CA ALA A 66 15.23 25.11 17.11
C ALA A 66 14.84 25.77 18.45
N ALA A 67 14.09 25.05 19.28
CA ALA A 67 13.71 25.49 20.62
C ALA A 67 14.79 25.26 21.69
N GLY A 68 15.91 24.60 21.35
CA GLY A 68 16.93 24.20 22.33
C GLY A 68 16.45 23.14 23.33
N LEU A 69 15.40 22.39 22.99
CA LEU A 69 14.79 21.35 23.84
C LEU A 69 15.29 19.94 23.49
N LEU A 70 15.96 19.79 22.35
CA LEU A 70 16.52 18.51 21.94
C LEU A 70 17.66 18.12 22.88
N SER A 71 17.43 17.09 23.70
CA SER A 71 18.38 16.57 24.69
C SER A 71 18.56 15.06 24.49
N PRO A 72 19.49 14.65 23.61
CA PRO A 72 19.82 13.24 23.42
C PRO A 72 20.32 12.58 24.72
N ASP A 73 19.92 11.34 24.97
CA ASP A 73 20.32 10.56 26.14
C ASP A 73 21.68 9.85 25.97
N ASP A 74 22.13 9.71 24.72
CA ASP A 74 23.43 9.14 24.32
C ASP A 74 24.62 10.10 24.46
N GLY A 75 24.37 11.34 24.91
CA GLY A 75 25.40 12.37 25.08
C GLY A 75 25.86 13.03 23.77
N THR A 76 25.20 12.75 22.64
CA THR A 76 25.50 13.43 21.38
C THR A 76 25.10 14.91 21.43
N VAL A 77 25.86 15.75 20.72
CA VAL A 77 25.52 17.16 20.57
C VAL A 77 24.18 17.27 19.82
N PRO A 78 23.21 18.09 20.28
CA PRO A 78 21.86 18.13 19.69
C PRO A 78 21.84 18.35 18.16
N GLY A 79 22.74 19.19 17.63
CA GLY A 79 22.84 19.41 16.18
C GLY A 79 23.32 18.17 15.41
N ILE A 80 24.25 17.39 15.98
CA ILE A 80 24.73 16.13 15.38
C ILE A 80 23.62 15.08 15.46
N HIS A 81 22.92 15.01 16.59
CA HIS A 81 21.79 14.10 16.77
C HIS A 81 20.67 14.37 15.77
N ALA A 82 20.26 15.63 15.62
CA ALA A 82 19.25 16.03 14.66
C ALA A 82 19.67 15.69 13.23
N TYR A 83 20.92 15.98 12.84
CA TYR A 83 21.43 15.62 11.52
C TYR A 83 21.38 14.10 11.27
N GLY A 84 21.80 13.29 12.24
CA GLY A 84 21.72 11.83 12.15
C GLY A 84 20.29 11.32 11.98
N ALA A 85 19.35 11.87 12.75
CA ALA A 85 17.93 11.57 12.62
C ALA A 85 17.39 11.95 11.22
N GLN A 86 17.74 13.14 10.72
CA GLN A 86 17.33 13.59 9.39
C GLN A 86 17.84 12.70 8.27
N ALA A 87 19.11 12.26 8.35
CA ALA A 87 19.68 11.31 7.39
C ALA A 87 18.89 9.99 7.41
N ALA A 88 18.64 9.43 8.59
CA ALA A 88 17.86 8.21 8.74
C ALA A 88 16.42 8.35 8.21
N PHE A 89 15.77 9.50 8.44
CA PHE A 89 14.46 9.78 7.88
C PHE A 89 14.51 9.87 6.36
N ALA A 90 15.50 10.57 5.78
CA ALA A 90 15.65 10.65 4.32
C ALA A 90 15.81 9.26 3.68
N ASP A 91 16.66 8.40 4.25
CA ASP A 91 16.83 7.02 3.79
C ASP A 91 15.52 6.22 3.87
N ALA A 92 14.79 6.37 4.98
CA ALA A 92 13.50 5.71 5.15
C ALA A 92 12.44 6.19 4.14
N ARG A 93 12.43 7.47 3.76
CA ARG A 93 11.55 8.01 2.72
C ARG A 93 11.83 7.36 1.36
N VAL A 94 13.11 7.21 0.99
CA VAL A 94 13.51 6.57 -0.25
C VAL A 94 13.03 5.11 -0.27
N ALA A 95 13.29 4.36 0.80
CA ALA A 95 12.86 2.96 0.90
C ALA A 95 11.33 2.80 0.85
N LEU A 96 10.57 3.72 1.45
CA LEU A 96 9.11 3.68 1.40
C LEU A 96 8.54 4.06 0.05
N ASP A 97 9.18 4.98 -0.67
CA ASP A 97 8.75 5.33 -2.03
C ASP A 97 8.94 4.15 -2.98
N GLU A 98 10.07 3.44 -2.88
CA GLU A 98 10.33 2.20 -3.64
C GLU A 98 9.31 1.10 -3.29
N LEU A 99 9.07 0.86 -2.00
CA LEU A 99 8.06 -0.10 -1.55
C LEU A 99 6.67 0.27 -2.07
N ARG A 100 6.29 1.56 -2.01
CA ARG A 100 5.01 2.04 -2.50
C ARG A 100 4.87 1.83 -4.01
N GLY A 101 5.94 2.04 -4.78
CA GLY A 101 5.98 1.74 -6.21
C GLY A 101 5.66 0.27 -6.48
N HIS A 102 6.34 -0.65 -5.78
CA HIS A 102 6.06 -2.08 -5.90
C HIS A 102 4.64 -2.47 -5.46
N LEU A 103 4.11 -1.86 -4.40
CA LEU A 103 2.75 -2.11 -3.94
C LEU A 103 1.69 -1.58 -4.93
N GLN A 104 1.95 -0.45 -5.58
CA GLN A 104 1.07 0.09 -6.62
C GLN A 104 1.08 -0.79 -7.88
N GLU A 105 2.24 -1.27 -8.30
CA GLU A 105 2.38 -2.24 -9.40
C GLU A 105 1.64 -3.54 -9.06
N ALA A 106 1.90 -4.12 -7.88
CA ALA A 106 1.19 -5.29 -7.40
C ALA A 106 -0.32 -5.06 -7.31
N SER A 107 -0.76 -3.89 -6.84
CA SER A 107 -2.17 -3.53 -6.77
C SER A 107 -2.84 -3.59 -8.16
N SER A 108 -2.17 -3.11 -9.21
CA SER A 108 -2.69 -3.18 -10.58
C SER A 108 -2.95 -4.63 -11.05
N HIS A 109 -2.16 -5.59 -10.58
CA HIS A 109 -2.32 -7.00 -10.90
C HIS A 109 -3.33 -7.72 -10.00
N LEU A 110 -3.39 -7.34 -8.73
CA LEU A 110 -4.19 -8.01 -7.70
C LEU A 110 -5.59 -7.42 -7.54
N TRP A 111 -5.84 -6.21 -8.06
CA TRP A 111 -7.14 -5.53 -7.98
C TRP A 111 -8.30 -6.42 -8.45
N HIS A 112 -8.06 -7.16 -9.53
CA HIS A 112 -9.03 -8.05 -10.16
C HIS A 112 -9.25 -9.37 -9.40
N LEU A 113 -8.45 -9.66 -8.37
CA LEU A 113 -8.47 -10.90 -7.58
C LEU A 113 -9.18 -10.73 -6.24
N GLY A 114 -10.40 -10.18 -6.27
CA GLY A 114 -11.19 -9.93 -5.06
C GLY A 114 -12.34 -8.94 -5.23
N MET A 115 -12.50 -8.33 -6.40
CA MET A 115 -13.66 -7.50 -6.68
C MET A 115 -14.93 -8.36 -6.79
N VAL A 116 -15.87 -8.10 -5.90
CA VAL A 116 -17.28 -8.42 -6.12
C VAL A 116 -17.72 -7.59 -7.31
N TYR A 117 -18.18 -8.25 -8.39
CA TYR A 117 -18.96 -7.53 -9.40
C TYR A 117 -20.27 -7.15 -8.71
N GLU A 118 -20.42 -5.88 -8.34
CA GLU A 118 -21.75 -5.33 -8.12
C GLU A 118 -22.44 -5.32 -9.49
N PRO A 119 -23.52 -6.09 -9.68
CA PRO A 119 -24.29 -5.95 -10.90
C PRO A 119 -24.78 -4.51 -10.96
N GLU A 120 -24.53 -3.82 -12.08
CA GLU A 120 -25.17 -2.55 -12.38
C GLU A 120 -26.65 -2.70 -12.03
N GLU A 121 -27.16 -1.82 -11.16
CA GLU A 121 -28.58 -1.75 -10.86
C GLU A 121 -29.31 -1.68 -12.20
N THR A 122 -29.95 -2.77 -12.61
CA THR A 122 -30.88 -2.74 -13.72
C THR A 122 -32.02 -1.84 -13.27
N GLU A 123 -32.08 -0.64 -13.86
CA GLU A 123 -33.22 0.28 -13.76
C GLU A 123 -34.51 -0.55 -13.94
N ALA A 124 -35.33 -0.60 -12.89
CA ALA A 124 -36.64 -1.23 -12.85
C ALA A 124 -37.74 -0.17 -12.94
#